data_AF-A0A0F2PDK7-F1
#
_entry.id   AF-A0A0F2PDK7-F1
#
_cell.length_a   1.000
_cell.length_b   1.000
_cell.length_c   1.000
_cell.angle_alpha   90.00
_cell.angle_beta   90.00
_cell.angle_gamma   90.00
#
_symmetry.space_group_name_H-M   'P 1'
#
loop_
_entity.id
_entity.type
_entity.pdbx_description
1 polymer ?
#
loop_
_entity_poly.entity_id
_entity_poly.type
_entity_poly.pdbx_seq_one_letter_code
_entity_poly.pdbx_strand_id
1 'polypeptide(L)' 'MPGHPSACSAGYIYEHRYVMEQLIRRFLLSNEVVHHKNGDKKDNRIENLELLNNQSEHCNYHNKLRKTG' A
#
# COMPACT_ATOMS: atom_id res chain seq x y z
N MET A 1 14.59 -3.22 8.88
CA MET A 1 13.78 -4.28 9.53
C MET A 1 14.18 -5.67 9.04
N PRO A 2 15.38 -6.14 9.41
CA PRO A 2 15.79 -7.53 9.17
C PRO A 2 14.80 -8.48 9.86
N GLY A 3 14.22 -9.42 9.10
CA GLY A 3 13.18 -10.36 9.58
C GLY A 3 11.73 -9.99 9.24
N HIS A 4 11.47 -8.84 8.63
CA HIS A 4 10.12 -8.50 8.18
C HIS A 4 9.72 -9.33 6.94
N PRO A 5 8.49 -9.87 6.85
CA PRO A 5 8.07 -10.69 5.70
C PRO A 5 8.10 -9.93 4.37
N SER A 6 7.95 -8.60 4.41
CA SER A 6 8.07 -7.73 3.23
C SER A 6 9.39 -6.96 3.13
N ALA A 7 10.42 -7.33 3.91
CA ALA A 7 11.74 -6.69 3.77
C ALA A 7 12.46 -7.18 2.50
N CYS A 8 13.14 -6.26 1.82
CA CYS A 8 14.10 -6.62 0.79
C CYS A 8 15.31 -7.35 1.38
N SER A 9 16.17 -7.91 0.52
CA SER A 9 17.40 -8.61 0.93
C SER A 9 18.34 -7.77 1.81
N ALA A 10 18.26 -6.44 1.72
CA ALA A 10 19.00 -5.50 2.58
C ALA A 10 18.26 -5.14 3.88
N GLY A 11 17.12 -5.77 4.16
CA GLY A 11 16.33 -5.55 5.37
C GLY A 11 15.45 -4.31 5.35
N TYR A 12 15.24 -3.65 4.22
CA TYR A 12 14.40 -2.44 4.12
C TYR A 12 12.96 -2.77 3.71
N ILE A 13 12.00 -2.02 4.23
CA ILE A 13 10.58 -2.09 3.83
C ILE A 13 10.17 -0.72 3.28
N TYR A 14 9.16 -0.72 2.40
CA TYR A 14 8.61 0.54 1.91
C TYR A 14 7.87 1.27 3.04
N GLU A 15 8.09 2.58 3.13
CA GLU A 15 7.54 3.42 4.20
C GLU A 15 6.01 3.39 4.22
N HIS A 16 5.34 3.48 3.06
CA HIS A 16 3.88 3.41 2.98
C HIS A 16 3.32 2.06 3.50
N ARG A 17 4.04 0.94 3.32
CA ARG A 17 3.64 -0.35 3.87
C ARG A 17 3.76 -0.31 5.39
N TYR A 18 4.88 0.19 5.91
CA TYR A 18 5.10 0.32 7.34
C TYR A 18 4.04 1.19 8.02
N VAL A 19 3.74 2.36 7.47
CA VAL A 19 2.70 3.27 7.98
C VAL A 19 1.33 2.57 8.04
N MET A 20 0.97 1.84 7.00
CA MET A 20 -0.29 1.08 6.97
C MET A 20 -0.30 -0.07 7.99
N GLU A 21 0.81 -0.81 8.14
CA GLU A 21 0.94 -1.89 9.13
C GLU A 21 0.82 -1.39 10.56
N GLN A 22 1.38 -0.21 10.86
CA GLN A 22 1.21 0.44 12.16
C GLN A 22 -0.25 0.81 12.43
N LEU A 23 -0.99 1.25 11.40
CA LEU A 23 -2.42 1.56 11.53
C LEU A 23 -3.25 0.30 11.82
N ILE A 24 -3.09 -0.76 11.00
CA ILE A 24 -3.92 -1.98 11.08
C ILE A 24 -3.45 -2.97 12.16
N ARG A 25 -2.31 -2.69 12.80
CA ARG A 25 -1.71 -3.50 13.87
C ARG A 25 -1.43 -4.96 13.50
N ARG A 26 -1.14 -5.20 12.22
CA ARG A 26 -0.67 -6.49 11.68
C ARG A 26 0.20 -6.25 10.45
N PHE A 27 0.96 -7.27 10.05
CA PHE A 27 1.67 -7.24 8.78
C PHE A 27 0.69 -7.29 7.60
N LEU A 28 1.06 -6.61 6.52
CA LEU A 28 0.35 -6.71 5.26
C LEU A 28 0.59 -8.08 4.64
N LEU A 29 -0.46 -8.66 4.08
CA LEU A 29 -0.37 -9.88 3.32
C LEU A 29 0.38 -9.63 1.99
N SER A 30 0.87 -10.69 1.38
CA SER A 30 1.61 -10.62 0.11
C SER A 30 0.73 -10.14 -1.05
N ASN A 31 -0.58 -10.36 -0.98
CA ASN A 31 -1.57 -9.91 -1.96
C ASN A 31 -2.09 -8.49 -1.69
N GLU A 32 -1.87 -7.94 -0.50
CA GLU A 32 -2.36 -6.60 -0.15
C GLU A 32 -1.47 -5.50 -0.74
N VAL A 33 -2.12 -4.48 -1.29
CA VAL A 33 -1.48 -3.35 -1.97
C VAL A 33 -1.88 -2.05 -1.28
N VAL A 34 -0.90 -1.19 -1.02
CA VAL A 34 -1.16 0.17 -0.53
C VAL A 34 -1.12 1.11 -1.73
N HIS A 35 -2.21 1.83 -1.96
CA HIS A 35 -2.40 2.78 -3.04
C HIS A 35 -2.28 4.22 -2.55
N HIS A 36 -1.59 5.07 -3.30
CA HIS A 36 -1.51 6.52 -3.05
C HIS A 36 -2.63 7.22 -3.82
N LYS A 37 -3.63 7.74 -3.09
CA LYS A 37 -4.85 8.36 -3.65
C LYS A 37 -4.55 9.58 -4.53
N ASN A 38 -3.59 10.41 -4.15
CA ASN A 38 -3.16 11.58 -4.93
C ASN A 38 -2.16 11.27 -6.05
N GLY A 39 -1.70 10.01 -6.17
CA GLY A 39 -0.66 9.61 -7.12
C GLY A 39 0.78 10.03 -6.76
N ASP A 40 0.97 10.80 -5.68
CA ASP A 40 2.28 11.17 -5.17
C ASP A 40 2.84 10.07 -4.25
N LYS A 41 3.83 9.34 -4.77
CA LYS A 41 4.51 8.25 -4.07
C LYS A 41 5.33 8.70 -2.86
N LYS A 42 5.58 10.01 -2.72
CA LYS A 42 6.31 10.59 -1.58
C LYS A 42 5.38 10.98 -0.43
N ASP A 43 4.08 11.13 -0.67
CA ASP A 43 3.11 11.47 0.36
C ASP A 43 2.61 10.20 1.07
N ASN A 44 3.34 9.79 2.10
CA ASN A 44 3.05 8.61 2.92
C ASN A 44 2.08 8.89 4.09
N ARG A 45 1.38 10.03 4.09
CA ARG A 45 0.37 10.32 5.13
C ARG A 45 -0.78 9.33 5.01
N ILE A 46 -1.26 8.82 6.15
CA ILE A 46 -2.28 7.76 6.16
C ILE A 46 -3.58 8.17 5.43
N GLU A 47 -3.93 9.45 5.48
CA GLU A 47 -5.08 10.02 4.74
C GLU A 47 -4.93 9.93 3.22
N ASN A 48 -3.70 9.85 2.71
CA ASN A 48 -3.37 9.68 1.30
C ASN A 48 -3.17 8.21 0.90
N LEU A 49 -3.07 7.30 1.88
CA LEU A 49 -2.92 5.87 1.64
C LEU A 49 -4.28 5.16 1.67
N GLU A 50 -4.41 4.13 0.85
CA GLU A 50 -5.58 3.25 0.82
C GLU A 50 -5.11 1.79 0.73
N LEU A 51 -5.68 0.91 1.55
CA LEU A 51 -5.38 -0.51 1.55
C LEU A 51 -6.34 -1.24 0.61
N LEU A 52 -5.80 -1.98 -0.34
CA LEU A 52 -6.55 -2.81 -1.28
C LEU A 52 -6.20 -4.29 -1.05
N ASN A 53 -7.20 -5.17 -1.09
CA ASN A 53 -7.04 -6.56 -0.69
C ASN A 53 -6.31 -7.40 -1.74
N ASN A 54 -6.29 -6.96 -2.99
CA ASN A 54 -5.59 -7.65 -4.07
C ASN A 54 -5.26 -6.72 -5.25
N GLN A 55 -4.36 -7.20 -6.11
CA GLN A 55 -3.97 -6.50 -7.34
C GLN A 55 -5.16 -6.26 -8.28
N SER A 56 -6.16 -7.16 -8.29
CA SER A 56 -7.37 -6.99 -9.12
C SER A 56 -8.22 -5.81 -8.65
N GLU A 57 -8.34 -5.59 -7.34
CA GLU A 57 -8.97 -4.42 -6.75
C GLU A 57 -8.20 -3.14 -7.07
N HIS A 58 -6.86 -3.18 -7.03
CA HIS A 58 -6.02 -2.07 -7.48
C HIS A 58 -6.25 -1.72 -8.96
N CYS A 59 -6.26 -2.70 -9.85
CA CYS A 59 -6.56 -2.47 -11.26
C CYS A 59 -8.00 -1.96 -11.47
N ASN A 60 -8.97 -2.49 -10.71
CA ASN A 60 -10.35 -2.03 -10.76
C ASN A 60 -10.54 -0.62 -10.23
N TYR A 61 -9.79 -0.20 -9.21
CA TYR A 61 -9.82 1.16 -8.68
C TYR A 61 -9.44 2.17 -9.78
N HIS A 62 -8.34 1.91 -10.50
CA HIS A 62 -7.94 2.71 -11.66
C HIS A 62 -9.00 2.71 -12.77
N ASN A 63 -9.67 1.57 -13.00
CA ASN A 63 -10.75 1.49 -13.99
C ASN A 63 -12.04 2.21 -13.55
N LYS A 64 -12.37 2.22 -12.25
CA LYS A 64 -13.54 2.91 -11.70
C LYS A 64 -13.38 4.43 -11.79
N LEU A 65 -12.21 4.96 -11.45
CA LEU A 65 -11.92 6.40 -11.58
C LEU A 65 -12.04 6.90 -13.02
N ARG A 66 -11.77 6.04 -14.02
CA ARG A 66 -11.93 6.37 -15.45
C ARG A 66 -13.38 6.43 -15.93
N LYS A 67 -14.35 5.86 -15.19
CA LYS A 67 -15.78 5.82 -15.60
C LYS A 67 -16.65 6.89 -14.94
N THR A 68 -16.10 7.64 -13.98
CA THR A 68 -16.78 8.74 -13.28
C THR A 68 -16.36 10.12 -13.76
N GLY A 69 -15.76 10.22 -14.95
CA GLY A 69 -15.44 11.47 -15.64
C GLY A 69 -16.16 11.57 -16.97
#